data_AF-A0A6P1EEP3-F1
#
_entry.id   AF-A0A6P1EEP3-F1
#
_cell.length_a   1.000
_cell.length_b   1.000
_cell.length_c   1.000
_cell.angle_alpha   90.00
_cell.angle_beta   90.00
_cell.angle_gamma   90.00
#
_symmetry.space_group_name_H-M   'P 1'
#
loop_
_entity.id
_entity.type
_entity.pdbx_description
1 polymer ?
#
loop_
_entity_poly.entity_id
_entity_poly.type
_entity_poly.pdbx_seq_one_letter_code
_entity_poly.pdbx_strand_id
1 'polypeptide(L)'
;MSRYAPTIHTDPARIAALEALLPQLRGQAPVEIILDDGTRVLGTVTVQPTLQQYRDAEENEGSNGQLRLDDLDTPVQQHLVWLDRIASIRQLPPVE
;
A
#
# COMPACT_ATOMS: atom_id res chain seq x y z
N MET A 1 13.54 16.60 -0.07
CA MET A 1 14.12 15.30 -0.46
C MET A 1 13.13 14.63 -1.41
N SER A 2 13.56 14.33 -2.63
CA SER A 2 12.72 13.66 -3.62
C SER A 2 12.47 12.21 -3.21
N ARG A 3 11.22 11.74 -3.31
CA ARG A 3 10.86 10.34 -3.05
C ARG A 3 10.88 9.59 -4.37
N TYR A 4 11.41 8.38 -4.38
CA TYR A 4 11.45 7.53 -5.57
C TYR A 4 10.52 6.33 -5.41
N ALA A 5 9.84 6.00 -6.50
CA ALA A 5 8.99 4.81 -6.60
C ALA A 5 9.35 4.02 -7.88
N PRO A 6 9.27 2.68 -7.86
CA PRO A 6 9.47 1.86 -9.05
C PRO A 6 8.44 2.14 -10.14
N THR A 7 7.25 2.60 -9.76
CA THR A 7 6.15 2.92 -10.66
C THR A 7 5.45 4.16 -10.14
N ILE A 8 5.12 5.07 -11.04
CA ILE A 8 4.34 6.28 -10.76
C ILE A 8 3.08 6.30 -11.61
N HIS A 9 2.05 6.99 -11.15
CA HIS A 9 0.80 7.15 -11.89
C HIS A 9 0.49 8.63 -12.09
N THR A 10 0.29 9.01 -13.35
CA THR A 10 -0.12 10.36 -13.76
C THR A 10 -1.56 10.40 -14.26
N ASP A 11 -2.14 9.23 -14.57
CA ASP A 11 -3.53 9.10 -15.02
C ASP A 11 -4.52 9.35 -13.86
N PRO A 12 -5.46 10.32 -13.99
CA PRO A 12 -6.42 10.64 -12.94
C PRO A 12 -7.31 9.47 -12.51
N ALA A 13 -7.72 8.59 -13.44
CA ALA A 13 -8.55 7.44 -13.12
C ALA A 13 -7.75 6.40 -12.31
N ARG A 14 -6.48 6.21 -12.64
CA ARG A 14 -5.60 5.32 -11.84
C ARG A 14 -5.34 5.89 -10.45
N ILE A 15 -5.10 7.20 -10.34
CA ILE A 15 -4.92 7.88 -9.05
C ILE A 15 -6.18 7.71 -8.20
N ALA A 16 -7.37 7.98 -8.74
CA ALA A 16 -8.64 7.81 -8.04
C ALA A 16 -8.87 6.36 -7.57
N ALA A 17 -8.46 5.37 -8.36
CA ALA A 17 -8.52 3.96 -7.96
C ALA A 17 -7.62 3.66 -6.76
N LEU A 18 -6.43 4.26 -6.68
CA LEU A 18 -5.54 4.14 -5.53
C LEU A 18 -6.09 4.87 -4.31
N GLU A 19 -6.69 6.05 -4.49
CA GLU A 19 -7.36 6.79 -3.41
C GLU A 19 -8.51 5.98 -2.79
N ALA A 20 -9.25 5.23 -3.60
CA ALA A 20 -10.32 4.36 -3.14
C ALA A 20 -9.84 3.18 -2.25
N LEU A 21 -8.54 2.86 -2.27
CA LEU A 21 -7.94 1.86 -1.37
C LEU A 21 -7.68 2.41 0.03
N LEU A 22 -7.36 3.71 0.14
CA LEU A 22 -7.00 4.36 1.40
C LEU A 22 -8.03 4.17 2.54
N PRO A 23 -9.36 4.31 2.32
CA PRO A 23 -10.34 4.10 3.40
C PRO A 23 -10.45 2.64 3.87
N GLN A 24 -9.99 1.68 3.06
CA GLN A 24 -9.96 0.26 3.41
C GLN A 24 -8.75 -0.10 4.29
N LEU A 25 -7.66 0.67 4.14
CA LEU A 25 -6.38 0.50 4.83
C LEU A 25 -6.30 1.38 6.07
N ARG A 26 -7.26 1.23 6.99
CA ARG A 26 -7.28 1.99 8.24
C ARG A 26 -6.11 1.59 9.13
N GLY A 27 -5.49 2.57 9.79
CA GLY A 27 -4.46 2.30 10.78
C GLY A 27 -4.94 1.37 11.88
N GLN A 28 -4.05 0.51 12.35
CA GLN A 28 -4.26 -0.51 13.38
C GLN A 28 -5.30 -1.60 13.03
N ALA A 29 -5.68 -1.72 11.76
CA ALA A 29 -6.57 -2.80 11.31
C ALA A 29 -5.75 -4.00 10.78
N PRO A 30 -6.07 -5.24 11.19
CA PRO A 30 -5.51 -6.43 10.57
C PRO A 30 -6.13 -6.63 9.18
N VAL A 31 -5.28 -6.83 8.19
CA VAL A 31 -5.68 -6.99 6.79
C VAL A 31 -4.89 -8.11 6.12
N GLU A 32 -5.54 -8.73 5.15
CA GLU A 32 -4.90 -9.57 4.16
C GLU A 32 -4.86 -8.82 2.84
N ILE A 33 -3.65 -8.69 2.28
CA ILE A 33 -3.41 -8.07 0.98
C ILE A 33 -3.03 -9.16 0.00
N ILE A 34 -3.67 -9.13 -1.17
CA ILE A 34 -3.27 -9.94 -2.32
C ILE A 34 -2.62 -8.99 -3.34
N LEU A 35 -1.40 -9.29 -3.73
CA LEU A 35 -0.65 -8.53 -4.74
C LEU A 35 -1.00 -9.00 -6.16
N ASP A 36 -0.65 -8.20 -7.17
CA ASP A 36 -0.89 -8.50 -8.58
C ASP A 36 -0.18 -9.77 -9.08
N ASP A 37 0.92 -10.15 -8.44
CA ASP A 37 1.66 -11.40 -8.71
C ASP A 37 1.06 -12.64 -7.99
N GLY A 38 -0.01 -12.46 -7.21
CA GLY A 38 -0.65 -13.50 -6.42
C GLY A 38 -0.06 -13.69 -5.02
N THR A 39 0.99 -12.94 -4.66
CA THR A 39 1.58 -12.97 -3.32
C THR A 39 0.56 -12.51 -2.29
N ARG A 40 0.48 -13.21 -1.16
CA ARG A 40 -0.42 -12.89 -0.06
C ARG A 40 0.39 -12.36 1.12
N VAL A 41 0.04 -11.17 1.59
CA VAL A 41 0.68 -10.51 2.73
C VAL A 41 -0.35 -10.33 3.83
N LEU A 42 -0.07 -10.90 4.99
CA LEU A 42 -0.89 -10.81 6.19
C LEU A 42 -0.21 -9.86 7.16
N GLY A 43 -0.94 -8.87 7.65
CA GLY A 43 -0.33 -7.91 8.57
C GLY A 43 -1.33 -6.93 9.16
N THR A 44 -0.86 -6.18 10.15
CA THR A 44 -1.60 -5.05 10.71
C THR A 44 -1.12 -3.76 10.05
N VAL A 45 -2.05 -2.96 9.54
CA VAL A 45 -1.73 -1.64 8.99
C VAL A 45 -1.15 -0.76 10.09
N THR A 46 0.14 -0.45 10.00
CA THR A 46 0.81 0.35 11.04
C THR A 46 0.34 1.79 11.07
N VAL A 47 0.18 2.38 9.88
CA VAL A 47 -0.26 3.73 9.64
C VAL A 47 -1.07 3.74 8.36
N GLN A 48 -2.17 4.50 8.34
CA GLN A 48 -2.98 4.65 7.15
C GLN A 48 -2.08 5.23 6.03
N PRO A 49 -1.99 4.55 4.87
CA PRO A 49 -1.17 5.03 3.78
C PRO A 49 -1.77 6.31 3.19
N THR A 50 -0.93 7.08 2.51
CA THR A 50 -1.33 8.29 1.79
C THR A 50 -0.74 8.27 0.40
N LEU A 51 -1.46 8.86 -0.56
CA LEU A 51 -0.88 9.18 -1.86
C LEU A 51 0.03 10.39 -1.74
N GLN A 52 1.20 10.29 -2.35
CA GLN A 52 2.23 11.30 -2.36
C GLN A 52 2.84 11.39 -3.76
N GLN A 53 3.55 12.48 -4.01
CA GLN A 53 4.34 12.63 -5.24
C GLN A 53 5.65 11.84 -5.10
N TYR A 54 5.92 11.04 -6.13
CA TYR A 54 7.12 10.24 -6.30
C TYR A 54 7.73 10.54 -7.66
N ARG A 55 9.01 10.20 -7.80
CA ARG A 55 9.73 10.18 -9.08
C ARG A 55 10.12 8.77 -9.46
N ASP A 56 10.07 8.46 -10.74
CA ASP A 56 10.63 7.20 -11.26
C ASP A 56 12.13 7.35 -11.59
N ALA A 57 12.73 6.30 -12.16
CA ALA A 57 14.14 6.28 -12.55
C ALA A 57 14.47 7.24 -13.71
N GLU A 58 13.46 7.71 -14.45
CA GLU A 58 13.59 8.65 -15.57
C GLU A 58 13.31 10.10 -15.12
N GLU A 59 13.20 10.33 -13.80
CA GLU A 59 12.88 11.60 -13.15
C GLU A 59 11.47 12.16 -13.47
N ASN A 60 10.58 11.35 -14.05
CA ASN A 60 9.20 11.72 -14.24
C ASN A 60 8.51 11.82 -12.88
N GLU A 61 7.55 12.73 -12.75
CA GLU A 61 6.80 12.92 -11.50
C GLU A 61 5.38 12.36 -11.63
N GLY A 62 4.92 11.68 -10.57
CA GLY A 62 3.56 11.19 -10.48
C GLY A 62 3.21 10.70 -9.09
N SER A 63 1.98 10.25 -8.94
CA SER A 63 1.42 9.84 -7.65
C SER A 63 1.59 8.34 -7.43
N ASN A 64 1.96 7.97 -6.21
CA ASN A 64 1.84 6.61 -5.69
C ASN A 64 1.74 6.65 -4.16
N GLY A 65 1.68 5.51 -3.49
CA GLY A 65 1.74 5.40 -2.04
C GLY A 65 2.32 4.07 -1.60
N GLN A 66 2.82 4.04 -0.37
CA GLN A 66 3.37 2.84 0.25
C GLN A 66 2.58 2.50 1.51
N LEU A 67 2.12 1.26 1.57
CA LEU A 67 1.50 0.64 2.72
C LEU A 67 2.57 -0.07 3.54
N ARG A 68 2.61 0.21 4.85
CA ARG A 68 3.45 -0.52 5.80
C ARG A 68 2.58 -1.38 6.70
N LEU A 69 2.83 -2.68 6.63
CA LEU A 69 2.19 -3.69 7.46
C LEU A 69 3.24 -4.24 8.43
N ASP A 70 2.87 -4.40 9.70
CA ASP A 70 3.62 -5.26 10.62
C ASP A 70 3.06 -6.67 10.49
N ASP A 71 3.92 -7.66 10.32
CA ASP A 71 3.54 -9.07 10.17
C ASP A 71 2.71 -9.54 11.38
N LEU A 72 1.67 -10.35 11.13
CA LEU A 72 0.78 -10.82 12.20
C LEU A 72 1.47 -11.79 13.16
N ASP A 73 2.33 -12.67 12.65
CA ASP A 73 3.02 -13.68 13.44
C ASP A 73 4.29 -13.11 14.09
N THR A 74 4.96 -12.20 13.38
CA THR A 74 6.22 -11.59 13.84
C THR A 74 6.18 -10.06 13.69
N PRO A 75 5.59 -9.31 14.64
CA PRO A 75 5.38 -7.86 14.50
C PRO A 75 6.65 -7.02 14.28
N VAL A 76 7.84 -7.56 14.59
CA VAL A 76 9.13 -6.91 14.28
C VAL A 76 9.47 -6.94 12.78
N GLN A 77 8.83 -7.83 12.02
CA GLN A 77 8.98 -7.93 10.58
C GLN A 77 7.98 -7.00 9.89
N GLN A 78 8.51 -6.07 9.10
CA GLN A 78 7.71 -5.08 8.38
C GLN A 78 7.63 -5.45 6.90
N HIS A 79 6.42 -5.39 6.36
CA HIS A 79 6.16 -5.53 4.94
C HIS A 79 5.83 -4.16 4.35
N LEU A 80 6.64 -3.73 3.38
CA LEU A 80 6.41 -2.51 2.60
C LEU A 80 5.83 -2.90 1.24
N VAL A 81 4.59 -2.50 1.01
CA VAL A 81 3.82 -2.82 -0.20
C VAL A 81 3.47 -1.52 -0.92
N TRP A 82 3.65 -1.49 -2.24
CA TRP A 82 3.18 -0.36 -3.04
C TRP A 82 1.69 -0.49 -3.31
N LEU A 83 0.95 0.63 -3.23
CA LEU A 83 -0.50 0.63 -3.44
C LEU A 83 -0.88 0.16 -4.85
N ASP A 84 -0.05 0.45 -5.85
CA ASP A 84 -0.30 0.01 -7.23
C ASP A 84 -0.23 -1.49 -7.46
N ARG A 85 0.45 -2.20 -6.55
CA ARG A 85 0.61 -3.65 -6.57
C ARG A 85 -0.51 -4.39 -5.87
N ILE A 86 -1.40 -3.67 -5.17
CA ILE A 86 -2.51 -4.28 -4.47
C ILE A 86 -3.59 -4.68 -5.49
N ALA A 87 -3.80 -5.99 -5.62
CA ALA A 87 -4.89 -6.55 -6.41
C ALA A 87 -6.20 -6.63 -5.60
N SER A 88 -6.11 -6.98 -4.31
CA SER A 88 -7.28 -7.07 -3.43
C SER A 88 -6.93 -6.84 -1.97
N ILE A 89 -7.89 -6.31 -1.21
CA ILE A 89 -7.78 -6.04 0.23
C ILE A 89 -8.92 -6.78 0.92
N ARG A 90 -8.58 -7.58 1.92
CA ARG A 90 -9.55 -8.26 2.77
C ARG A 90 -9.32 -7.87 4.22
N GLN A 91 -10.30 -7.22 4.83
CA GLN A 91 -10.26 -6.90 6.25
C GLN A 91 -10.41 -8.19 7.05
N LEU A 92 -9.53 -8.37 8.04
CA LEU A 92 -9.61 -9.50 8.96
C LEU A 92 -10.37 -9.07 10.22
N PRO A 93 -11.08 -10.00 10.88
CA PRO A 93 -11.64 -9.72 12.19
C PRO A 93 -10.49 -9.36 13.16
N PRO A 94 -10.73 -8.47 14.14
CA PRO A 94 -9.78 -8.25 15.21
C PRO A 94 -9.50 -9.59 15.92
N VAL A 95 -8.23 -9.83 16.26
CA VAL A 95 -7.84 -10.98 17.08
C VAL A 95 -8.29 -10.65 18.51
N GLU A 96 -9.26 -11.40 19.04
CA GLU A 96 -9.73 -11.33 20.44
C GLU A 96 -8.68 -11.86 21.44
#